data_AF-A0A7S3D111-F1
#
_entry.id   AF-A0A7S3D111-F1
#
_cell.length_a   1.000
_cell.length_b   1.000
_cell.length_c   1.000
_cell.angle_alpha   90.00
_cell.angle_beta   90.00
_cell.angle_gamma   90.00
#
_symmetry.space_group_name_H-M   'P 1'
#
loop_
_entity.id
_entity.type
_entity.pdbx_description
1 polymer ?
#
loop_
_entity_poly.entity_id
_entity_poly.type
_entity_poly.pdbx_seq_one_letter_code
_entity_poly.pdbx_strand_id
1 'polypeptide(L)'
;FILSTRIRVGRNLKGMPLAPLISKAQRKEVESKVTESLSTFEGDLSGKYYSLESLSEDERSQLIADHFLFKEGDRFLAAAGANRDWPSGRGIFHNDEKTFLVWVNEEDQLRIISMEKGGDIKSVFSRLCRAIEEMERRMEFAFNSHLGNISSCPTNLGTAMRASVHIKLPLLGSHKEEFQSIADAHQVQIRGIHGEHSSTDGGIFDISNRRRLGLSEVECVESMYRGVAAMIARERELRDQSASSGEVEGSSSGEAKEAEKVEAAPEVSGQPEVNESAMEGEGAGAGKGAEEGVSKGEDESTAPREAKPEPEKEAEAEKAVLEVEKTTTEPEAEVATEEEENKKVENETTAAESTAVEEGKAGLDEQKEA
;
A
#
# COMPACT_ATOMS: atom_id res chain seq x y z
N PHE A 1 1.35 -17.87 -13.12
CA PHE A 1 1.48 -17.83 -11.65
C PHE A 1 0.91 -16.53 -11.10
N ILE A 2 1.51 -15.38 -11.40
CA ILE A 2 1.06 -14.07 -10.89
C ILE A 2 -0.23 -13.64 -11.60
N LEU A 3 -1.20 -13.18 -10.82
CA LEU A 3 -2.52 -12.69 -11.26
C LEU A 3 -2.56 -11.16 -11.33
N SER A 4 -1.97 -10.50 -10.34
CA SER A 4 -1.91 -9.03 -10.27
C SER A 4 -0.75 -8.58 -9.40
N THR A 5 -0.27 -7.37 -9.68
CA THR A 5 0.77 -6.69 -8.91
C THR A 5 0.24 -5.35 -8.43
N ARG A 6 0.55 -4.99 -7.19
CA ARG A 6 0.08 -3.76 -6.55
C ARG A 6 1.14 -3.22 -5.62
N ILE A 7 1.46 -1.93 -5.73
CA ILE A 7 2.34 -1.22 -4.80
C ILE A 7 1.56 -0.05 -4.22
N ARG A 8 1.55 0.06 -2.89
CA ARG A 8 1.03 1.24 -2.19
C ARG A 8 2.11 1.91 -1.35
N VAL A 9 2.00 3.22 -1.19
CA VAL A 9 2.75 3.99 -0.19
C VAL A 9 1.82 4.92 0.58
N GLY A 10 2.17 5.21 1.83
CA GLY A 10 1.59 6.30 2.61
C GLY A 10 2.45 7.57 2.49
N ARG A 11 1.81 8.74 2.40
CA ARG A 11 2.48 10.05 2.49
C ARG A 11 1.61 11.01 3.32
N ASN A 12 2.27 11.88 4.08
CA ASN A 12 1.64 12.98 4.78
C ASN A 12 2.36 14.28 4.43
N LEU A 13 1.64 15.39 4.36
CA LEU A 13 2.18 16.70 4.04
C LEU A 13 2.99 17.25 5.22
N LYS A 14 4.14 17.84 4.91
CA LYS A 14 4.96 18.56 5.89
C LYS A 14 4.18 19.75 6.44
N GLY A 15 4.27 19.94 7.76
CA GLY A 15 3.60 21.04 8.47
C GLY A 15 2.11 20.80 8.77
N MET A 16 1.55 19.66 8.38
CA MET A 16 0.17 19.27 8.72
C MET A 16 0.14 18.24 9.84
N PRO A 17 -0.80 18.35 10.82
CA PRO A 17 -1.02 17.28 11.78
C PRO A 17 -1.46 15.99 11.09
N LEU A 18 -1.08 14.84 11.65
CA LEU A 18 -1.54 13.52 11.21
C LEU A 18 -3.05 13.36 11.49
N ALA A 19 -3.66 12.34 10.90
CA ALA A 19 -5.11 12.12 10.97
C ALA A 19 -5.71 12.19 12.39
N PRO A 20 -5.06 11.69 13.47
CA PRO A 20 -5.54 11.81 14.84
C PRO A 20 -5.70 13.24 15.36
N LEU A 21 -4.98 14.23 14.83
CA LEU A 21 -4.96 15.60 15.38
C LEU A 21 -5.31 16.68 14.36
N ILE A 22 -5.49 16.32 13.09
CA ILE A 22 -5.90 17.28 12.06
C ILE A 22 -7.29 17.86 12.37
N SER A 23 -7.41 19.18 12.22
CA SER A 23 -8.71 19.87 12.29
C SER A 23 -9.50 19.70 10.99
N LYS A 24 -10.81 19.95 11.03
CA LYS A 24 -11.66 19.92 9.82
C LYS A 24 -11.16 20.86 8.72
N ALA A 25 -10.75 22.08 9.09
CA ALA A 25 -10.24 23.08 8.15
C ALA A 25 -8.92 22.62 7.48
N GLN A 26 -7.96 22.14 8.28
CA GLN A 26 -6.71 21.60 7.76
C GLN A 26 -6.93 20.36 6.90
N ARG A 27 -7.90 19.50 7.24
CA ARG A 27 -8.24 18.34 6.41
C ARG A 27 -8.74 18.75 5.03
N LYS A 28 -9.58 19.79 4.95
CA LYS A 28 -10.01 20.38 3.66
C LYS A 28 -8.86 21.08 2.92
N GLU A 29 -7.93 21.68 3.64
CA GLU A 29 -6.72 22.26 3.03
C GLU A 29 -5.83 21.18 2.39
N VAL A 30 -5.63 20.05 3.08
CA VAL A 30 -4.95 18.86 2.52
C VAL A 30 -5.67 18.38 1.27
N GLU A 31 -7.00 18.20 1.33
CA GLU A 31 -7.81 17.80 0.17
C GLU A 31 -7.60 18.77 -1.01
N SER A 32 -7.72 20.07 -0.78
CA SER A 32 -7.55 21.10 -1.82
C SER A 32 -6.17 21.05 -2.46
N LYS A 33 -5.10 20.98 -1.65
CA LYS A 33 -3.71 20.95 -2.17
C LYS A 33 -3.43 19.67 -2.96
N VAL A 34 -3.93 18.55 -2.47
CA VAL A 34 -3.78 17.24 -3.14
C VAL A 34 -4.53 17.25 -4.46
N THR A 35 -5.78 17.68 -4.47
CA THR A 35 -6.61 17.74 -5.69
C THR A 35 -6.08 18.70 -6.74
N GLU A 36 -5.55 19.85 -6.34
CA GLU A 36 -4.84 20.77 -7.24
C GLU A 36 -3.66 20.06 -7.91
N SER A 37 -2.83 19.34 -7.16
CA SER A 37 -1.72 18.59 -7.72
C SER A 37 -2.17 17.43 -8.63
N LEU A 38 -3.23 16.71 -8.27
CA LEU A 38 -3.75 15.61 -9.08
C LEU A 38 -4.34 16.12 -10.40
N SER A 39 -4.89 17.34 -10.41
CA SER A 39 -5.43 17.96 -11.63
C SER A 39 -4.37 18.26 -12.69
N THR A 40 -3.08 18.25 -12.33
CA THR A 40 -1.97 18.47 -13.28
C THR A 40 -1.41 17.17 -13.84
N PHE A 41 -1.97 16.02 -13.48
CA PHE A 41 -1.53 14.75 -14.01
C PHE A 41 -1.93 14.61 -15.48
N GLU A 42 -0.94 14.24 -16.31
CA GLU A 42 -1.10 14.06 -17.75
C GLU A 42 -0.81 12.61 -18.15
N GLY A 43 -1.11 12.27 -19.41
CA GLY A 43 -0.81 10.96 -19.98
C GLY A 43 -1.50 9.82 -19.22
N ASP A 44 -0.74 8.78 -18.87
CA ASP A 44 -1.26 7.60 -18.17
C ASP A 44 -1.64 7.87 -16.69
N LEU A 45 -1.34 9.06 -16.16
CA LEU A 45 -1.75 9.48 -14.83
C LEU A 45 -3.01 10.35 -14.82
N SER A 46 -3.46 10.83 -15.99
CA SER A 46 -4.70 11.62 -16.13
C SER A 46 -5.89 10.87 -15.55
N GLY A 47 -6.77 11.58 -14.85
CA GLY A 47 -7.88 10.96 -14.15
C GLY A 47 -8.85 11.94 -13.52
N LYS A 48 -9.71 11.40 -12.65
CA LYS A 48 -10.77 12.15 -11.97
C LYS A 48 -10.69 11.96 -10.46
N TYR A 49 -10.91 13.07 -9.74
CA TYR A 49 -11.13 13.08 -8.30
C TYR A 49 -12.63 13.04 -7.96
N TYR A 50 -12.96 12.32 -6.90
CA TYR A 50 -14.29 12.10 -6.37
C TYR A 50 -14.27 12.42 -4.87
N SER A 51 -14.86 13.56 -4.48
CA SER A 51 -15.03 13.89 -3.06
C SER A 51 -16.13 13.01 -2.46
N LEU A 52 -15.89 12.44 -1.27
CA LEU A 52 -16.89 11.64 -0.56
C LEU A 52 -18.05 12.50 -0.02
N GLU A 53 -17.86 13.83 0.15
CA GLU A 53 -18.93 14.75 0.56
C GLU A 53 -20.02 14.92 -0.52
N SER A 54 -19.63 14.82 -1.80
CA SER A 54 -20.50 15.13 -2.95
C SER A 54 -20.62 13.97 -3.93
N LEU A 55 -20.33 12.75 -3.49
CA LEU A 55 -20.36 11.56 -4.32
C LEU A 55 -21.80 11.19 -4.69
N SER A 56 -22.10 11.10 -5.99
CA SER A 56 -23.42 10.60 -6.42
C SER A 56 -23.57 9.10 -6.15
N GLU A 57 -24.80 8.61 -6.09
CA GLU A 57 -25.07 7.18 -5.87
C GLU A 57 -24.56 6.29 -7.02
N ASP A 58 -24.57 6.79 -8.25
CA ASP A 58 -24.01 6.08 -9.41
C ASP A 58 -22.48 5.99 -9.31
N GLU A 59 -21.81 7.10 -8.98
CA GLU A 59 -20.36 7.10 -8.76
C GLU A 59 -19.96 6.22 -7.57
N ARG A 60 -20.74 6.26 -6.48
CA ARG A 60 -20.56 5.38 -5.33
C ARG A 60 -20.64 3.91 -5.73
N SER A 61 -21.69 3.54 -6.45
CA SER A 61 -21.93 2.17 -6.90
C SER A 61 -20.79 1.69 -7.81
N GLN A 62 -20.35 2.54 -8.73
CA GLN A 62 -19.22 2.25 -9.62
C GLN A 62 -17.90 2.05 -8.84
N LEU A 63 -17.58 2.95 -7.91
CA LEU A 63 -16.36 2.85 -7.10
C LEU A 63 -16.38 1.63 -6.16
N ILE A 64 -17.55 1.17 -5.71
CA ILE A 64 -17.69 -0.09 -4.98
C ILE A 64 -17.41 -1.28 -5.90
N ALA A 65 -18.02 -1.30 -7.09
CA ALA A 65 -17.82 -2.37 -8.07
C ALA A 65 -16.35 -2.49 -8.52
N ASP A 66 -15.65 -1.36 -8.65
CA ASP A 66 -14.22 -1.32 -8.96
C ASP A 66 -13.31 -1.63 -7.75
N HIS A 67 -13.89 -1.83 -6.55
CA HIS A 67 -13.18 -2.00 -5.28
C HIS A 67 -12.26 -0.81 -4.92
N PHE A 68 -12.64 0.41 -5.33
CA PHE A 68 -11.88 1.63 -5.08
C PHE A 68 -12.38 2.43 -3.88
N LEU A 69 -13.67 2.31 -3.56
CA LEU A 69 -14.28 3.03 -2.44
C LEU A 69 -13.80 2.49 -1.09
N PHE A 70 -13.22 3.36 -0.27
CA PHE A 70 -13.03 3.10 1.16
C PHE A 70 -14.24 3.57 1.96
N LYS A 71 -14.48 2.90 3.09
CA LYS A 71 -15.56 3.22 4.03
C LYS A 71 -15.01 4.01 5.21
N GLU A 72 -15.91 4.45 6.09
CA GLU A 72 -15.49 5.00 7.37
C GLU A 72 -14.55 4.00 8.09
N GLY A 73 -13.51 4.53 8.72
CA GLY A 73 -12.46 3.72 9.32
C GLY A 73 -13.00 2.80 10.41
N ASP A 74 -12.28 1.70 10.66
CA ASP A 74 -12.66 0.71 11.66
C ASP A 74 -12.64 1.25 13.10
N ARG A 75 -12.92 0.38 14.08
CA ARG A 75 -12.92 0.74 15.50
C ARG A 75 -11.58 1.31 16.01
N PHE A 76 -10.45 0.93 15.39
CA PHE A 76 -9.13 1.44 15.79
C PHE A 76 -8.91 2.84 15.23
N LEU A 77 -9.27 3.07 13.98
CA LEU A 77 -9.23 4.40 13.35
C LEU A 77 -10.20 5.37 14.05
N ALA A 78 -11.39 4.89 14.44
CA ALA A 78 -12.34 5.65 15.25
C ALA A 78 -11.74 6.04 16.62
N ALA A 79 -11.17 5.08 17.34
CA ALA A 79 -10.55 5.32 18.65
C ALA A 79 -9.33 6.26 18.57
N ALA A 80 -8.57 6.20 17.46
CA ALA A 80 -7.46 7.12 17.19
C ALA A 80 -7.94 8.53 16.76
N GLY A 81 -9.24 8.74 16.55
CA GLY A 81 -9.79 10.03 16.10
C GLY A 81 -9.63 10.31 14.61
N ALA A 82 -9.25 9.32 13.80
CA ALA A 82 -9.11 9.46 12.35
C ALA A 82 -10.46 9.64 11.64
N ASN A 83 -11.57 9.18 12.24
CA ASN A 83 -12.92 9.29 11.66
C ASN A 83 -13.61 10.64 11.92
N ARG A 84 -12.97 11.59 12.63
CA ARG A 84 -13.61 12.89 12.91
C ARG A 84 -14.09 13.59 11.64
N ASP A 85 -15.25 14.23 11.73
CA ASP A 85 -15.90 14.98 10.65
C ASP A 85 -16.21 14.17 9.38
N TRP A 86 -16.32 12.84 9.45
CA TRP A 86 -16.64 12.02 8.28
C TRP A 86 -17.94 12.49 7.57
N PRO A 87 -18.00 12.53 6.23
CA PRO A 87 -16.97 12.21 5.23
C PRO A 87 -16.11 13.43 4.80
N SER A 88 -16.09 14.51 5.59
CA SER A 88 -15.49 15.77 5.21
C SER A 88 -13.99 15.70 4.93
N GLY A 89 -13.54 16.35 3.85
CA GLY A 89 -12.12 16.40 3.50
C GLY A 89 -11.59 15.12 2.87
N ARG A 90 -12.44 14.16 2.49
CA ARG A 90 -12.03 12.83 2.01
C ARG A 90 -12.48 12.59 0.60
N GLY A 91 -11.71 11.81 -0.13
CA GLY A 91 -12.04 11.45 -1.49
C GLY A 91 -11.05 10.50 -2.12
N ILE A 92 -11.33 10.21 -3.37
CA ILE A 92 -10.65 9.19 -4.16
C ILE A 92 -10.30 9.81 -5.50
N PHE A 93 -9.09 9.59 -5.96
CA PHE A 93 -8.70 9.83 -7.35
C PHE A 93 -8.34 8.51 -7.99
N HIS A 94 -8.75 8.28 -9.23
CA HIS A 94 -8.14 7.25 -10.06
C HIS A 94 -7.87 7.77 -11.47
N ASN A 95 -6.83 7.22 -12.10
CA ASN A 95 -6.56 7.49 -13.50
C ASN A 95 -7.60 6.83 -14.43
N ASP A 96 -7.63 7.25 -15.68
CA ASP A 96 -8.59 6.78 -16.68
C ASP A 96 -8.49 5.25 -16.92
N GLU A 97 -7.27 4.70 -16.86
CA GLU A 97 -7.01 3.26 -17.03
C GLU A 97 -7.27 2.43 -15.77
N LYS A 98 -7.63 3.04 -14.63
CA LYS A 98 -7.85 2.36 -13.35
C LYS A 98 -6.63 1.56 -12.86
N THR A 99 -5.43 1.99 -13.22
CA THR A 99 -4.12 1.41 -12.86
C THR A 99 -3.36 2.23 -11.81
N PHE A 100 -3.90 3.39 -11.43
CA PHE A 100 -3.39 4.28 -10.40
C PHE A 100 -4.55 4.90 -9.60
N LEU A 101 -4.41 4.92 -8.28
CA LEU A 101 -5.46 5.29 -7.32
C LEU A 101 -4.84 6.05 -6.14
N VAL A 102 -5.50 7.10 -5.67
CA VAL A 102 -5.11 7.84 -4.46
C VAL A 102 -6.32 7.94 -3.55
N TRP A 103 -6.17 7.48 -2.30
CA TRP A 103 -7.11 7.80 -1.24
C TRP A 103 -6.62 9.01 -0.46
N VAL A 104 -7.52 9.96 -0.23
CA VAL A 104 -7.24 11.23 0.45
C VAL A 104 -7.92 11.22 1.81
N ASN A 105 -7.13 11.45 2.87
CA ASN A 105 -7.55 11.59 4.26
C ASN A 105 -8.33 10.39 4.86
N GLU A 106 -7.94 9.17 4.51
CA GLU A 106 -8.49 7.94 5.10
C GLU A 106 -7.83 7.64 6.47
N GLU A 107 -6.69 6.93 6.49
CA GLU A 107 -5.84 6.72 7.69
C GLU A 107 -4.64 7.68 7.71
N ASP A 108 -3.97 7.82 6.57
CA ASP A 108 -2.99 8.85 6.27
C ASP A 108 -3.63 9.91 5.37
N GLN A 109 -2.99 11.07 5.24
CA GLN A 109 -3.44 12.10 4.31
C GLN A 109 -3.44 11.60 2.86
N LEU A 110 -2.47 10.76 2.49
CA LEU A 110 -2.39 10.12 1.19
C LEU A 110 -2.06 8.64 1.33
N ARG A 111 -2.86 7.81 0.66
CA ARG A 111 -2.50 6.44 0.30
C ARG A 111 -2.48 6.33 -1.22
N ILE A 112 -1.28 6.27 -1.77
CA ILE A 112 -1.02 6.30 -3.22
C ILE A 112 -0.76 4.87 -3.68
N ILE A 113 -1.49 4.43 -4.70
CA ILE A 113 -1.55 3.04 -5.11
C ILE A 113 -1.36 2.96 -6.62
N SER A 114 -0.44 2.11 -7.06
CA SER A 114 -0.30 1.68 -8.45
C SER A 114 -0.56 0.18 -8.52
N MET A 115 -1.34 -0.25 -9.51
CA MET A 115 -1.65 -1.67 -9.71
C MET A 115 -1.94 -2.01 -11.16
N GLU A 116 -1.72 -3.28 -11.52
CA GLU A 116 -2.18 -3.85 -12.79
C GLU A 116 -2.27 -5.38 -12.70
N LYS A 117 -2.89 -5.99 -13.72
CA LYS A 117 -2.91 -7.45 -13.88
C LYS A 117 -1.51 -7.94 -14.31
N GLY A 118 -1.19 -9.18 -13.96
CA GLY A 118 0.12 -9.76 -14.26
C GLY A 118 1.22 -9.36 -13.29
N GLY A 119 2.48 -9.59 -13.69
CA GLY A 119 3.65 -9.57 -12.82
C GLY A 119 4.67 -8.46 -13.09
N ASP A 120 4.33 -7.44 -13.89
CA ASP A 120 5.27 -6.37 -14.24
C ASP A 120 5.40 -5.35 -13.10
N ILE A 121 6.11 -5.74 -12.05
CA ILE A 121 6.37 -4.88 -10.90
C ILE A 121 7.14 -3.61 -11.27
N LYS A 122 7.93 -3.64 -12.36
CA LYS A 122 8.70 -2.48 -12.83
C LYS A 122 7.76 -1.42 -13.39
N SER A 123 6.81 -1.80 -14.23
CA SER A 123 5.75 -0.90 -14.74
C SER A 123 4.98 -0.26 -13.58
N VAL A 124 4.47 -1.08 -12.66
CA VAL A 124 3.71 -0.63 -11.49
C VAL A 124 4.51 0.35 -10.63
N PHE A 125 5.78 0.04 -10.34
CA PHE A 125 6.65 0.88 -9.52
C PHE A 125 7.02 2.18 -10.25
N SER A 126 7.32 2.12 -11.55
CA SER A 126 7.68 3.31 -12.34
C SER A 126 6.52 4.29 -12.45
N ARG A 127 5.27 3.80 -12.59
CA ARG A 127 4.06 4.64 -12.55
C ARG A 127 3.88 5.30 -11.19
N LEU A 128 4.13 4.56 -10.10
CA LEU A 128 4.07 5.11 -8.74
C LEU A 128 5.11 6.22 -8.51
N CYS A 129 6.36 6.00 -8.90
CA CYS A 129 7.44 6.99 -8.77
C CYS A 129 7.12 8.27 -9.54
N ARG A 130 6.71 8.17 -10.81
CA ARG A 130 6.33 9.35 -11.62
C ARG A 130 5.22 10.18 -10.97
N ALA A 131 4.20 9.52 -10.40
CA ALA A 131 3.13 10.21 -9.72
C ALA A 131 3.61 10.94 -8.46
N ILE A 132 4.46 10.30 -7.65
CA ILE A 132 5.03 10.91 -6.44
C ILE A 132 5.91 12.11 -6.82
N GLU A 133 6.79 11.96 -7.82
CA GLU A 133 7.64 13.05 -8.33
C GLU A 133 6.81 14.24 -8.82
N GLU A 134 5.70 14.00 -9.53
CA GLU A 134 4.80 15.08 -9.97
C GLU A 134 4.11 15.78 -8.80
N MET A 135 3.74 15.04 -7.74
CA MET A 135 3.19 15.62 -6.52
C MET A 135 4.24 16.44 -5.76
N GLU A 136 5.47 15.96 -5.66
CA GLU A 136 6.57 16.63 -4.94
C GLU A 136 6.94 17.99 -5.54
N ARG A 137 6.61 18.24 -6.82
CA ARG A 137 6.74 19.56 -7.45
C ARG A 137 5.83 20.63 -6.83
N ARG A 138 4.76 20.24 -6.13
CA ARG A 138 3.71 21.14 -5.59
C ARG A 138 3.50 21.00 -4.09
N MET A 139 3.97 19.92 -3.48
CA MET A 139 3.83 19.69 -2.04
C MET A 139 5.06 18.98 -1.47
N GLU A 140 5.42 19.35 -0.25
CA GLU A 140 6.47 18.66 0.51
C GLU A 140 5.84 17.59 1.40
N PHE A 141 6.41 16.39 1.40
CA PHE A 141 6.03 15.32 2.32
C PHE A 141 6.82 15.38 3.63
N ALA A 142 6.18 14.95 4.72
CA ALA A 142 6.77 14.84 6.04
C ALA A 142 7.76 13.67 6.07
N PHE A 143 9.03 14.02 6.22
CA PHE A 143 10.14 13.08 6.24
C PHE A 143 11.07 13.36 7.43
N ASN A 144 11.61 12.30 8.01
CA ASN A 144 12.62 12.34 9.06
C ASN A 144 13.79 11.43 8.68
N SER A 145 15.02 11.86 8.94
CA SER A 145 16.23 11.09 8.55
C SER A 145 16.36 9.74 9.25
N HIS A 146 15.79 9.58 10.45
CA HIS A 146 15.79 8.32 11.20
C HIS A 146 14.56 7.46 10.89
N LEU A 147 13.38 8.07 10.76
CA LEU A 147 12.09 7.37 10.62
C LEU A 147 11.58 7.27 9.17
N GLY A 148 12.22 7.92 8.20
CA GLY A 148 11.75 8.03 6.83
C GLY A 148 10.46 8.84 6.69
N ASN A 149 9.57 8.41 5.80
CA ASN A 149 8.25 9.02 5.63
C ASN A 149 7.41 8.81 6.88
N ILE A 150 6.81 9.89 7.37
CA ILE A 150 5.99 9.88 8.58
C ILE A 150 4.57 9.43 8.23
N SER A 151 4.03 8.50 9.03
CA SER A 151 2.67 7.96 8.90
C SER A 151 1.95 7.97 10.26
N SER A 152 0.61 8.02 10.24
CA SER A 152 -0.25 7.93 11.43
C SER A 152 0.01 6.65 12.24
N CYS A 153 0.24 5.53 11.55
CA CYS A 153 0.51 4.24 12.18
C CYS A 153 2.03 3.95 12.15
N PRO A 154 2.67 3.65 13.29
CA PRO A 154 4.11 3.35 13.34
C PRO A 154 4.53 2.19 12.42
N THR A 155 3.63 1.27 12.11
CA THR A 155 3.90 0.14 11.21
C THR A 155 4.15 0.55 9.76
N ASN A 156 3.83 1.79 9.38
CA ASN A 156 4.00 2.36 8.05
C ASN A 156 5.09 3.44 8.00
N LEU A 157 5.97 3.55 9.00
CA LEU A 157 7.16 4.40 8.91
C LEU A 157 8.16 3.88 7.86
N GLY A 158 9.10 4.73 7.47
CA GLY A 158 10.16 4.41 6.51
C GLY A 158 9.74 4.69 5.08
N THR A 159 9.72 3.66 4.24
CA THR A 159 9.20 3.75 2.87
C THR A 159 7.69 3.94 2.83
N ALA A 160 7.00 3.58 3.93
CA ALA A 160 5.55 3.39 3.99
C ALA A 160 5.01 2.44 2.91
N MET A 161 5.90 1.63 2.32
CA MET A 161 5.59 0.84 1.13
C MET A 161 5.02 -0.53 1.51
N ARG A 162 4.00 -0.93 0.76
CA ARG A 162 3.63 -2.33 0.59
C ARG A 162 3.51 -2.65 -0.88
N ALA A 163 4.54 -3.29 -1.43
CA ALA A 163 4.53 -3.99 -2.69
C ALA A 163 3.97 -5.41 -2.47
N SER A 164 3.03 -5.83 -3.31
CA SER A 164 2.33 -7.11 -3.19
C SER A 164 2.02 -7.72 -4.55
N VAL A 165 2.00 -9.04 -4.62
CA VAL A 165 1.46 -9.79 -5.76
C VAL A 165 0.40 -10.77 -5.28
N HIS A 166 -0.67 -10.93 -6.06
CA HIS A 166 -1.54 -12.10 -5.95
C HIS A 166 -0.98 -13.19 -6.88
N ILE A 167 -0.68 -14.36 -6.32
CA ILE A 167 0.01 -15.42 -7.05
C ILE A 167 -0.60 -16.80 -6.74
N LYS A 168 -0.77 -17.62 -7.77
CA LYS A 168 -1.25 -19.01 -7.65
C LYS A 168 -0.06 -19.96 -7.54
N LEU A 169 0.09 -20.59 -6.36
CA LEU A 169 1.15 -21.53 -5.99
C LEU A 169 0.58 -22.74 -5.21
N PRO A 170 -0.34 -23.54 -5.80
CA PRO A 170 -1.02 -24.61 -5.09
C PRO A 170 -0.10 -25.71 -4.56
N LEU A 171 1.01 -26.02 -5.25
CA LEU A 171 1.92 -27.08 -4.83
C LEU A 171 2.85 -26.61 -3.72
N LEU A 172 3.49 -25.46 -3.87
CA LEU A 172 4.32 -24.87 -2.83
C LEU A 172 3.47 -24.51 -1.60
N GLY A 173 2.24 -24.06 -1.82
CA GLY A 173 1.27 -23.76 -0.77
C GLY A 173 0.90 -24.95 0.12
N SER A 174 1.02 -26.19 -0.37
CA SER A 174 0.84 -27.40 0.46
C SER A 174 2.09 -27.75 1.28
N HIS A 175 3.25 -27.20 0.92
CA HIS A 175 4.54 -27.37 1.59
C HIS A 175 4.83 -26.16 2.50
N LYS A 176 4.00 -25.96 3.52
CA LYS A 176 3.97 -24.71 4.33
C LYS A 176 5.33 -24.30 4.92
N GLU A 177 6.09 -25.24 5.45
CA GLU A 177 7.40 -24.95 6.05
C GLU A 177 8.42 -24.47 5.01
N GLU A 178 8.45 -25.13 3.85
CA GLU A 178 9.32 -24.74 2.73
C GLU A 178 8.89 -23.37 2.17
N PHE A 179 7.59 -23.16 1.99
CA PHE A 179 7.06 -21.88 1.52
C PHE A 179 7.43 -20.73 2.46
N GLN A 180 7.27 -20.94 3.77
CA GLN A 180 7.64 -19.97 4.79
C GLN A 180 9.15 -19.73 4.82
N SER A 181 9.97 -20.77 4.64
CA SER A 181 11.43 -20.65 4.57
C SER A 181 11.89 -19.75 3.41
N ILE A 182 11.31 -19.91 2.21
CA ILE A 182 11.58 -19.03 1.07
C ILE A 182 11.15 -17.59 1.38
N ALA A 183 9.98 -17.41 2.00
CA ALA A 183 9.49 -16.09 2.36
C ALA A 183 10.41 -15.37 3.35
N ASP A 184 10.87 -16.05 4.40
CA ASP A 184 11.76 -15.49 5.40
C ASP A 184 13.15 -15.17 4.82
N ALA A 185 13.69 -16.04 3.96
CA ALA A 185 14.97 -15.81 3.27
C ALA A 185 14.97 -14.54 2.42
N HIS A 186 13.82 -14.19 1.84
CA HIS A 186 13.66 -12.99 1.02
C HIS A 186 12.95 -11.82 1.72
N GLN A 187 12.67 -11.95 3.03
CA GLN A 187 12.03 -10.91 3.83
C GLN A 187 10.68 -10.44 3.26
N VAL A 188 9.93 -11.41 2.71
CA VAL A 188 8.53 -11.25 2.29
C VAL A 188 7.61 -11.97 3.27
N GLN A 189 6.33 -11.65 3.23
CA GLN A 189 5.30 -12.27 4.06
C GLN A 189 4.21 -12.88 3.17
N ILE A 190 3.65 -14.00 3.62
CA ILE A 190 2.58 -14.74 2.94
C ILE A 190 1.26 -14.46 3.67
N ARG A 191 0.21 -14.13 2.91
CA ARG A 191 -1.17 -13.97 3.42
C ARG A 191 -2.17 -14.64 2.48
N GLY A 192 -3.35 -14.96 3.00
CA GLY A 192 -4.50 -15.27 2.15
C GLY A 192 -5.01 -14.02 1.42
N ILE A 193 -5.82 -14.21 0.38
CA ILE A 193 -6.30 -13.12 -0.50
C ILE A 193 -7.41 -12.24 0.11
N HIS A 194 -8.05 -12.66 1.21
CA HIS A 194 -9.13 -11.90 1.86
C HIS A 194 -8.67 -11.15 3.12
N GLY A 195 -7.36 -10.95 3.30
CA GLY A 195 -6.79 -10.16 4.41
C GLY A 195 -5.87 -10.93 5.35
N GLU A 196 -5.47 -10.27 6.45
CA GLU A 196 -4.38 -10.70 7.34
C GLU A 196 -4.60 -12.07 8.02
N HIS A 197 -5.86 -12.54 8.07
CA HIS A 197 -6.25 -13.80 8.71
C HIS A 197 -7.06 -14.73 7.80
N SER A 198 -7.05 -14.49 6.49
CA SER A 198 -7.90 -15.26 5.55
C SER A 198 -7.33 -16.63 5.21
N SER A 199 -8.24 -17.60 4.98
CA SER A 199 -7.90 -18.93 4.47
C SER A 199 -7.25 -18.85 3.09
N THR A 200 -6.34 -19.77 2.83
CA THR A 200 -5.57 -19.86 1.58
C THR A 200 -6.31 -20.72 0.55
N ASP A 201 -7.61 -20.48 0.38
CA ASP A 201 -8.48 -21.30 -0.45
C ASP A 201 -8.10 -21.16 -1.94
N GLY A 202 -7.92 -22.28 -2.62
CA GLY A 202 -7.61 -22.32 -4.06
C GLY A 202 -6.12 -22.13 -4.43
N GLY A 203 -5.21 -22.09 -3.44
CA GLY A 203 -3.77 -21.99 -3.67
C GLY A 203 -3.33 -20.62 -4.23
N ILE A 204 -4.10 -19.57 -3.94
CA ILE A 204 -3.78 -18.18 -4.28
C ILE A 204 -3.35 -17.46 -2.99
N PHE A 205 -2.23 -16.73 -3.07
CA PHE A 205 -1.62 -16.05 -1.95
C PHE A 205 -1.34 -14.59 -2.28
N ASP A 206 -1.42 -13.72 -1.28
CA ASP A 206 -0.86 -12.36 -1.30
C ASP A 206 0.55 -12.42 -0.69
N ILE A 207 1.56 -12.20 -1.54
CA ILE A 207 2.96 -12.09 -1.14
C ILE A 207 3.32 -10.62 -1.11
N SER A 208 3.88 -10.14 0.00
CA SER A 208 4.27 -8.73 0.14
C SER A 208 5.59 -8.54 0.89
N ASN A 209 6.27 -7.39 0.73
CA ASN A 209 7.46 -7.08 1.52
C ASN A 209 7.10 -6.98 3.01
N ARG A 210 7.95 -7.56 3.87
CA ARG A 210 7.78 -7.49 5.33
C ARG A 210 8.31 -6.18 5.90
N ARG A 211 9.47 -5.74 5.41
CA ARG A 211 10.20 -4.57 5.91
C ARG A 211 9.70 -3.28 5.25
N ARG A 212 9.69 -2.19 6.04
CA ARG A 212 9.35 -0.83 5.58
C ARG A 212 10.35 0.24 6.05
N LEU A 213 11.02 0.01 7.18
CA LEU A 213 11.97 0.94 7.79
C LEU A 213 13.40 0.41 7.67
N GLY A 214 14.36 1.32 7.47
CA GLY A 214 15.79 0.98 7.36
C GLY A 214 16.23 0.44 5.99
N LEU A 215 15.42 0.68 4.95
CA LEU A 215 15.70 0.31 3.57
C LEU A 215 14.98 1.26 2.61
N SER A 216 15.43 1.32 1.37
CA SER A 216 14.83 2.10 0.29
C SER A 216 13.62 1.39 -0.34
N GLU A 217 12.78 2.17 -1.02
CA GLU A 217 11.69 1.67 -1.86
C GLU A 217 12.18 0.66 -2.92
N VAL A 218 13.38 0.88 -3.49
CA VAL A 218 13.98 -0.02 -4.48
C VAL A 218 14.33 -1.37 -3.85
N GLU A 219 14.92 -1.38 -2.65
CA GLU A 219 15.23 -2.62 -1.93
C GLU A 219 13.98 -3.40 -1.50
N CYS A 220 12.88 -2.70 -1.17
CA CYS A 220 11.58 -3.33 -0.95
C CYS A 220 11.08 -4.06 -2.22
N VAL A 221 11.15 -3.40 -3.37
CA VAL A 221 10.72 -3.96 -4.67
C VAL A 221 11.63 -5.12 -5.10
N GLU A 222 12.94 -5.00 -4.88
CA GLU A 222 13.89 -6.06 -5.18
C GLU A 222 13.67 -7.30 -4.31
N SER A 223 13.45 -7.12 -3.01
CA SER A 223 13.11 -8.22 -2.09
C SER A 223 11.86 -8.96 -2.58
N MET A 224 10.84 -8.22 -3.00
CA MET A 224 9.63 -8.77 -3.61
C MET A 224 9.91 -9.55 -4.89
N TYR A 225 10.67 -8.97 -5.82
CA TYR A 225 11.01 -9.62 -7.08
C TYR A 225 11.75 -10.94 -6.86
N ARG A 226 12.79 -10.93 -6.03
CA ARG A 226 13.61 -12.12 -5.74
C ARG A 226 12.80 -13.20 -5.02
N GLY A 227 12.04 -12.82 -4.00
CA GLY A 227 11.20 -13.77 -3.25
C GLY A 227 10.14 -14.44 -4.13
N VAL A 228 9.42 -13.65 -4.92
CA VAL A 228 8.40 -14.19 -5.84
C VAL A 228 9.03 -15.07 -6.93
N ALA A 229 10.19 -14.69 -7.47
CA ALA A 229 10.90 -15.49 -8.45
C ALA A 229 11.33 -16.86 -7.89
N ALA A 230 11.86 -16.90 -6.65
CA ALA A 230 12.23 -18.13 -5.97
C ALA A 230 11.01 -19.04 -5.72
N MET A 231 9.89 -18.47 -5.28
CA MET A 231 8.64 -19.21 -5.10
C MET A 231 8.12 -19.81 -6.42
N ILE A 232 8.19 -19.06 -7.52
CA ILE A 232 7.79 -19.55 -8.85
C ILE A 232 8.73 -20.66 -9.33
N ALA A 233 10.03 -20.52 -9.12
CA ALA A 233 10.99 -21.55 -9.48
C ALA A 233 10.66 -22.86 -8.73
N ARG A 234 10.38 -22.76 -7.43
CA ARG A 234 10.07 -23.93 -6.62
C ARG A 234 8.73 -24.59 -6.97
N GLU A 235 7.69 -23.79 -7.24
CA GLU A 235 6.41 -24.31 -7.74
C GLU A 235 6.57 -25.10 -9.05
N ARG A 236 7.45 -24.63 -9.95
CA ARG A 236 7.75 -25.35 -11.21
C ARG A 236 8.44 -26.68 -10.93
N GLU A 237 9.43 -26.71 -10.05
CA GLU A 237 10.13 -27.94 -9.68
C GLU A 237 9.18 -28.96 -9.05
N LEU A 238 8.31 -28.54 -8.13
CA LEU A 238 7.30 -29.42 -7.52
C LEU A 238 6.37 -30.01 -8.58
N ARG A 239 5.94 -29.20 -9.56
CA ARG A 239 5.11 -29.67 -10.67
C ARG A 239 5.82 -30.70 -11.53
N ASP A 240 7.10 -30.48 -11.83
CA ASP A 240 7.91 -31.39 -12.65
C ASP A 240 8.20 -32.71 -11.88
N GLN A 241 8.40 -32.64 -10.57
CA GLN A 241 8.53 -33.81 -9.69
C GLN A 241 7.24 -34.64 -9.69
N SER A 242 6.07 -34.02 -9.50
CA SER A 242 4.77 -34.71 -9.56
C SER A 242 4.50 -35.35 -10.92
N ALA A 243 4.94 -34.72 -12.01
CA ALA A 243 4.84 -35.30 -13.35
C ALA A 243 5.77 -36.50 -13.55
N SER A 244 6.95 -36.50 -12.92
CA SER A 244 7.92 -37.60 -12.99
C SER A 244 7.59 -38.80 -12.09
N SER A 245 6.83 -38.60 -11.02
CA SER A 245 6.46 -39.65 -10.05
C SER A 245 5.26 -40.50 -10.45
N GLY A 246 4.57 -40.19 -11.55
CA GLY A 246 3.62 -41.08 -12.21
C GLY A 246 2.53 -41.68 -11.30
N GLU A 247 1.59 -40.85 -10.82
CA GLU A 247 0.25 -41.36 -10.54
C GLU A 247 -0.48 -41.55 -11.87
N VAL A 248 -0.44 -42.79 -12.36
CA VAL A 248 -1.30 -43.27 -13.45
C VAL A 248 -2.70 -43.44 -12.86
N GLU A 249 -3.57 -42.44 -13.00
CA GLU A 249 -5.01 -42.69 -12.95
C GLU A 249 -5.46 -43.29 -14.28
N GLY A 250 -5.87 -44.56 -14.23
CA GLY A 250 -6.33 -45.33 -15.36
C GLY A 250 -7.68 -44.86 -15.90
N SER A 251 -7.69 -44.57 -17.20
CA SER A 251 -8.71 -44.95 -18.20
C SER A 251 -10.18 -45.07 -17.76
N SER A 252 -11.01 -44.15 -18.28
CA SER A 252 -12.23 -44.57 -18.98
C SER A 252 -12.32 -43.85 -20.33
N SER A 253 -12.28 -44.66 -21.38
CA SER A 253 -12.43 -44.33 -22.80
C SER A 253 -13.85 -43.91 -23.17
N GLY A 254 -14.01 -42.94 -24.08
CA GLY A 254 -15.28 -42.66 -24.74
C GLY A 254 -15.26 -41.49 -25.72
N GLU A 255 -14.81 -41.77 -26.95
CA GLU A 255 -15.16 -41.16 -28.25
C GLU A 255 -15.08 -39.63 -28.48
N ALA A 256 -14.27 -39.28 -29.50
CA ALA A 256 -14.21 -37.97 -30.12
C ALA A 256 -15.29 -37.80 -31.21
N LYS A 257 -15.97 -36.64 -31.24
CA LYS A 257 -16.53 -36.02 -32.45
C LYS A 257 -16.38 -34.49 -32.39
N GLU A 258 -16.17 -33.93 -33.57
CA GLU A 258 -15.70 -32.58 -33.92
C GLU A 258 -16.54 -31.36 -33.50
N ALA A 259 -15.78 -30.28 -33.32
CA ALA A 259 -16.00 -28.83 -33.30
C ALA A 259 -17.33 -28.18 -33.74
N GLU A 260 -17.78 -27.19 -32.94
CA GLU A 260 -18.12 -25.83 -33.42
C GLU A 260 -17.93 -24.78 -32.29
N LYS A 261 -18.08 -23.50 -32.64
CA LYS A 261 -17.39 -22.31 -32.10
C LYS A 261 -18.33 -21.44 -31.22
N VAL A 262 -17.70 -20.57 -30.40
CA VAL A 262 -18.21 -19.33 -29.75
C VAL A 262 -19.03 -19.49 -28.45
N GLU A 263 -18.46 -19.08 -27.31
CA GLU A 263 -18.87 -17.90 -26.50
C GLU A 263 -18.06 -17.80 -25.20
N ALA A 264 -17.97 -16.58 -24.69
CA ALA A 264 -17.12 -16.14 -23.59
C ALA A 264 -17.36 -16.88 -22.27
N ALA A 265 -16.27 -17.18 -21.55
CA ALA A 265 -16.32 -17.74 -20.20
C ALA A 265 -16.40 -16.62 -19.14
N PRO A 266 -17.08 -16.87 -18.02
CA PRO A 266 -17.59 -15.83 -17.12
C PRO A 266 -16.54 -15.30 -16.14
N GLU A 267 -16.80 -14.06 -15.69
CA GLU A 267 -16.18 -13.41 -14.54
C GLU A 267 -16.32 -14.29 -13.28
N VAL A 268 -15.21 -14.53 -12.60
CA VAL A 268 -15.21 -15.12 -11.25
C VAL A 268 -14.95 -13.97 -10.27
N SER A 269 -16.04 -13.37 -9.80
CA SER A 269 -16.09 -12.41 -8.70
C SER A 269 -16.13 -13.18 -7.37
N GLY A 270 -15.04 -13.11 -6.61
CA GLY A 270 -15.03 -13.53 -5.20
C GLY A 270 -15.57 -12.40 -4.34
N GLN A 271 -16.83 -12.51 -3.93
CA GLN A 271 -17.49 -11.62 -2.97
C GLN A 271 -16.98 -11.89 -1.54
N PRO A 272 -16.83 -10.86 -0.70
CA PRO A 272 -17.07 -10.98 0.73
C PRO A 272 -18.47 -10.42 1.06
N GLU A 273 -19.29 -11.25 1.70
CA GLU A 273 -20.61 -10.88 2.22
C GLU A 273 -20.50 -9.71 3.21
N VAL A 274 -21.22 -8.62 2.93
CA VAL A 274 -21.49 -7.55 3.90
C VAL A 274 -22.81 -7.86 4.57
N ASN A 275 -22.74 -8.13 5.88
CA ASN A 275 -23.87 -8.39 6.73
C ASN A 275 -24.59 -7.06 7.02
N GLU A 276 -25.81 -6.90 6.50
CA GLU A 276 -26.69 -5.77 6.80
C GLU A 276 -27.47 -6.05 8.09
N SER A 277 -27.35 -5.15 9.08
CA SER A 277 -28.37 -5.03 10.13
C SER A 277 -28.71 -3.58 10.37
N ALA A 278 -29.95 -3.27 10.00
CA ALA A 278 -30.77 -2.08 10.17
C ALA A 278 -30.48 -1.16 11.37
N MET A 279 -30.63 0.15 11.12
CA MET A 279 -31.27 1.03 12.10
C MET A 279 -32.07 2.13 11.38
N GLU A 280 -33.39 2.02 11.48
CA GLU A 280 -34.37 3.03 11.09
C GLU A 280 -34.37 4.20 12.10
N GLY A 281 -34.69 5.40 11.61
CA GLY A 281 -34.92 6.59 12.44
C GLY A 281 -35.41 7.77 11.61
N GLU A 282 -36.73 7.86 11.46
CA GLU A 282 -37.48 8.97 10.86
C GLU A 282 -37.29 10.32 11.59
N GLY A 283 -37.49 11.45 10.87
CA GLY A 283 -37.66 12.75 11.52
C GLY A 283 -37.61 14.02 10.67
N ALA A 284 -38.59 14.17 9.76
CA ALA A 284 -39.16 15.37 9.13
C ALA A 284 -38.63 16.81 9.39
N GLY A 285 -38.66 17.66 8.34
CA GLY A 285 -38.84 19.12 8.49
C GLY A 285 -38.53 19.97 7.25
N ALA A 286 -39.57 20.51 6.59
CA ALA A 286 -39.56 21.22 5.31
C ALA A 286 -39.16 22.73 5.38
N GLY A 287 -38.82 23.33 4.22
CA GLY A 287 -38.87 24.80 4.03
C GLY A 287 -38.26 25.32 2.72
N LYS A 288 -39.07 26.02 1.90
CA LYS A 288 -38.82 26.53 0.51
C LYS A 288 -38.24 27.96 0.43
N GLY A 289 -37.69 28.30 -0.76
CA GLY A 289 -37.59 29.65 -1.38
C GLY A 289 -36.23 29.85 -2.10
N ALA A 290 -36.07 29.88 -3.44
CA ALA A 290 -36.41 30.93 -4.44
C ALA A 290 -35.90 32.33 -4.01
N GLU A 291 -35.14 33.14 -4.77
CA GLU A 291 -35.06 33.40 -6.22
C GLU A 291 -33.81 34.27 -6.59
N GLU A 292 -33.41 34.17 -7.86
CA GLU A 292 -32.68 35.04 -8.82
C GLU A 292 -31.89 36.33 -8.44
N GLY A 293 -30.81 36.59 -9.22
CA GLY A 293 -30.27 37.95 -9.43
C GLY A 293 -28.89 38.05 -10.11
N VAL A 294 -28.87 38.42 -11.40
CA VAL A 294 -27.76 38.51 -12.39
C VAL A 294 -26.85 39.76 -12.27
N SER A 295 -25.56 39.66 -12.67
CA SER A 295 -24.81 40.53 -13.65
C SER A 295 -23.29 40.46 -13.44
N LYS A 296 -22.50 39.97 -14.42
CA LYS A 296 -21.80 40.64 -15.54
C LYS A 296 -20.65 41.59 -15.15
N GLY A 297 -19.44 41.25 -15.62
CA GLY A 297 -18.26 42.12 -15.69
C GLY A 297 -17.12 41.41 -16.42
N GLU A 298 -16.92 41.76 -17.69
CA GLU A 298 -15.78 41.41 -18.54
C GLU A 298 -14.54 42.23 -18.12
N ASP A 299 -13.34 41.66 -18.15
CA ASP A 299 -12.17 42.40 -18.63
C ASP A 299 -11.07 41.47 -19.19
N GLU A 300 -10.53 41.89 -20.32
CA GLU A 300 -9.42 41.28 -21.05
C GLU A 300 -8.09 41.70 -20.41
N SER A 301 -7.09 40.81 -20.36
CA SER A 301 -5.72 41.23 -20.67
C SER A 301 -4.84 40.07 -21.12
N THR A 302 -3.99 40.38 -22.08
CA THR A 302 -3.19 39.51 -22.92
C THR A 302 -1.70 39.59 -22.52
N ALA A 303 -1.07 38.41 -22.38
CA ALA A 303 0.36 38.08 -22.60
C ALA A 303 1.47 38.81 -21.77
N PRO A 304 2.72 38.27 -21.68
CA PRO A 304 3.36 37.32 -22.61
C PRO A 304 4.02 36.07 -22.01
N ARG A 305 4.27 35.11 -22.93
CA ARG A 305 5.11 33.93 -22.80
C ARG A 305 6.58 34.33 -22.56
N GLU A 306 7.23 33.69 -21.59
CA GLU A 306 8.69 33.63 -21.49
C GLU A 306 9.23 32.21 -21.67
N ALA A 307 10.46 32.16 -22.15
CA ALA A 307 11.08 31.10 -22.93
C ALA A 307 11.62 29.91 -22.10
N LYS A 308 11.70 28.74 -22.76
CA LYS A 308 12.49 27.58 -22.32
C LYS A 308 13.99 27.88 -22.39
N PRO A 309 14.82 27.38 -21.45
CA PRO A 309 16.23 27.16 -21.70
C PRO A 309 16.49 25.73 -22.22
N GLU A 310 17.43 25.64 -23.17
CA GLU A 310 17.95 24.46 -23.87
C GLU A 310 19.14 23.78 -23.12
N PRO A 311 19.67 22.63 -23.60
CA PRO A 311 20.31 21.60 -22.76
C PRO A 311 21.83 21.76 -22.69
N GLU A 312 22.34 22.25 -21.56
CA GLU A 312 23.79 22.20 -21.25
C GLU A 312 24.10 21.63 -19.85
N LYS A 313 23.11 21.09 -19.14
CA LYS A 313 23.29 20.56 -17.76
C LYS A 313 23.35 19.04 -17.63
N GLU A 314 23.15 18.28 -18.72
CA GLU A 314 23.27 16.80 -18.68
C GLU A 314 24.74 16.32 -18.73
N ALA A 315 25.66 17.10 -19.32
CA ALA A 315 27.05 16.69 -19.49
C ALA A 315 27.93 16.84 -18.22
N GLU A 316 27.52 17.66 -17.25
CA GLU A 316 28.24 17.81 -15.97
C GLU A 316 27.85 16.75 -14.93
N ALA A 317 26.65 16.18 -15.04
CA ALA A 317 26.16 15.15 -14.12
C ALA A 317 26.83 13.78 -14.36
N GLU A 318 27.12 13.41 -15.61
CA GLU A 318 27.80 12.14 -15.93
C GLU A 318 29.28 12.10 -15.47
N LYS A 319 29.92 13.27 -15.32
CA LYS A 319 31.33 13.33 -14.91
C LYS A 319 31.52 13.16 -13.39
N ALA A 320 30.50 13.51 -12.59
CA ALA A 320 30.54 13.38 -11.13
C ALA A 320 30.34 11.92 -10.65
N VAL A 321 29.70 11.06 -11.45
CA VAL A 321 29.43 9.66 -11.09
C VAL A 321 30.68 8.78 -11.20
N LEU A 322 31.63 9.13 -12.07
CA LEU A 322 32.85 8.36 -12.32
C LEU A 322 34.00 8.62 -11.33
N GLU A 323 33.94 9.68 -10.53
CA GLU A 323 35.00 10.00 -9.53
C GLU A 323 34.71 9.45 -8.12
N VAL A 324 33.51 8.92 -7.85
CA VAL A 324 33.16 8.36 -6.53
C VAL A 324 33.61 6.88 -6.38
N GLU A 325 33.91 6.17 -7.46
CA GLU A 325 34.35 4.76 -7.42
C GLU A 325 35.82 4.53 -6.97
N LYS A 326 36.56 5.56 -6.54
CA LYS A 326 38.00 5.41 -6.22
C LYS A 326 38.46 5.72 -4.80
N THR A 327 37.58 6.06 -3.87
CA THR A 327 38.00 6.31 -2.48
C THR A 327 36.92 5.91 -1.49
N THR A 328 37.09 4.76 -0.83
CA THR A 328 36.97 4.57 0.63
C THR A 328 37.23 3.09 0.95
N THR A 329 38.40 2.80 1.49
CA THR A 329 38.68 1.60 2.29
C THR A 329 39.27 2.08 3.61
N GLU A 330 38.56 1.92 4.72
CA GLU A 330 39.07 2.09 6.09
C GLU A 330 38.45 1.01 7.02
N PRO A 331 39.09 0.67 8.16
CA PRO A 331 39.32 -0.72 8.56
C PRO A 331 38.38 -1.29 9.64
N GLU A 332 38.28 -2.62 9.65
CA GLU A 332 37.38 -3.49 10.45
C GLU A 332 37.60 -3.52 11.98
N ALA A 333 38.26 -2.52 12.59
CA ALA A 333 38.66 -2.60 14.01
C ALA A 333 37.69 -1.95 15.01
N GLU A 334 36.83 -1.02 14.60
CA GLU A 334 35.91 -0.31 15.53
C GLU A 334 34.55 -1.00 15.72
N VAL A 335 34.16 -1.92 14.83
CA VAL A 335 32.85 -2.60 14.92
C VAL A 335 32.82 -3.67 16.02
N ALA A 336 33.98 -4.22 16.40
CA ALA A 336 34.06 -5.28 17.41
C ALA A 336 33.81 -4.78 18.85
N THR A 337 34.04 -3.50 19.14
CA THR A 337 33.91 -2.96 20.50
C THR A 337 32.47 -2.59 20.87
N GLU A 338 31.65 -2.18 19.89
CA GLU A 338 30.23 -1.87 20.14
C GLU A 338 29.37 -3.13 20.32
N GLU A 339 29.73 -4.24 19.66
CA GLU A 339 29.01 -5.51 19.79
C GLU A 339 29.20 -6.17 21.16
N GLU A 340 30.35 -5.91 21.81
CA GLU A 340 30.63 -6.40 23.17
C GLU A 340 29.93 -5.56 24.26
N GLU A 341 29.79 -4.24 24.07
CA GLU A 341 29.02 -3.38 24.98
C GLU A 341 27.52 -3.67 24.91
N ASN A 342 26.95 -3.89 23.72
CA ASN A 342 25.52 -4.21 23.58
C ASN A 342 25.14 -5.55 24.24
N LYS A 343 26.00 -6.58 24.16
CA LYS A 343 25.77 -7.86 24.85
C LYS A 343 25.80 -7.73 26.37
N LYS A 344 26.53 -6.75 26.91
CA LYS A 344 26.59 -6.50 28.34
C LYS A 344 25.31 -5.83 28.85
N VAL A 345 24.75 -4.90 28.08
CA VAL A 345 23.49 -4.20 28.41
C VAL A 345 22.27 -5.15 28.33
N GLU A 346 22.23 -6.07 27.37
CA GLU A 346 21.15 -7.07 27.28
C GLU A 346 21.15 -8.06 28.46
N ASN A 347 22.33 -8.47 28.95
CA ASN A 347 22.44 -9.37 30.10
C ASN A 347 22.05 -8.70 31.43
N GLU A 348 22.33 -7.40 31.59
CA GLU A 348 21.92 -6.66 32.80
C GLU A 348 20.39 -6.39 32.82
N THR A 349 19.78 -6.20 31.65
CA THR A 349 18.33 -5.98 31.52
C THR A 349 17.53 -7.25 31.82
N THR A 350 17.99 -8.39 31.31
CA THR A 350 17.34 -9.70 31.56
C THR A 350 17.47 -10.15 33.02
N ALA A 351 18.57 -9.81 33.69
CA ALA A 351 18.73 -10.05 35.13
C ALA A 351 17.72 -9.22 35.96
N ALA A 352 17.52 -7.95 35.62
CA ALA A 352 16.59 -7.05 36.31
C ALA A 352 15.11 -7.45 36.13
N GLU A 353 14.73 -7.97 34.96
CA GLU A 353 13.37 -8.48 34.74
C GLU A 353 13.11 -9.77 35.52
N SER A 354 14.11 -10.62 35.72
CA SER A 354 13.95 -11.86 36.48
C SER A 354 13.70 -11.63 37.98
N THR A 355 14.38 -10.64 38.59
CA THR A 355 14.19 -10.25 39.99
C THR A 355 12.83 -9.57 40.23
N ALA A 356 12.36 -8.75 39.29
CA ALA A 356 11.05 -8.11 39.39
C ALA A 356 9.88 -9.14 39.34
N VAL A 357 10.05 -10.25 38.61
CA VAL A 357 9.05 -11.32 38.52
C VAL A 357 9.01 -12.18 39.79
N GLU A 358 10.15 -12.40 40.46
CA GLU A 358 10.19 -13.10 41.74
C GLU A 358 9.57 -12.27 42.88
N GLU A 359 9.87 -10.97 42.96
CA GLU A 359 9.28 -10.09 43.98
C GLU A 359 7.77 -9.90 43.78
N GLY A 360 7.30 -9.87 42.52
CA GLY A 360 5.87 -9.80 42.20
C GLY A 360 5.09 -11.07 42.59
N LYS A 361 5.72 -12.25 42.57
CA LYS A 361 5.09 -13.50 43.01
C LYS A 361 5.00 -13.61 44.53
N ALA A 362 6.01 -13.14 45.25
CA ALA A 362 6.01 -13.15 46.71
C ALA A 362 4.88 -12.27 47.30
N GLY A 363 4.61 -11.09 46.70
CA GLY A 363 3.53 -10.21 47.15
C GLY A 363 2.10 -10.71 46.85
N LEU A 364 1.94 -11.64 45.91
CA LEU A 364 0.64 -12.22 45.53
C LEU A 364 0.23 -13.40 46.42
N ASP A 365 1.19 -14.08 47.05
CA ASP A 365 0.90 -15.16 47.99
C ASP A 365 0.53 -14.64 49.39
N GLU A 366 1.05 -13.47 49.82
CA GLU A 366 0.66 -12.83 51.08
C GLU A 366 -0.78 -12.26 51.08
N GLN A 367 -1.38 -12.01 49.91
CA GLN A 367 -2.78 -11.54 49.82
C GLN A 367 -3.81 -12.67 49.78
N LYS A 368 -3.39 -13.94 49.72
CA LYS A 368 -4.29 -15.10 49.73
C LYS A 368 -4.48 -15.74 51.11
N GLU A 369 -3.71 -15.33 52.12
CA GLU A 369 -3.81 -15.85 53.50
C GLU A 369 -4.28 -14.84 54.56
N ALA A 370 -4.78 -13.65 54.15
CA ALA A 370 -5.28 -12.60 55.05
C ALA A 370 -6.81 -12.45 55.06
#